data_AF-A0A948B6N7-F1
#
_entry.id   AF-A0A948B6N7-F1
#
_cell.length_a   1.000
_cell.length_b   1.000
_cell.length_c   1.000
_cell.angle_alpha   90.00
_cell.angle_beta   90.00
_cell.angle_gamma   90.00
#
_symmetry.space_group_name_H-M   'P 1'
#
loop_
_entity.id
_entity.type
_entity.pdbx_description
1 polymer ?
#
loop_
_entity_poly.entity_id
_entity_poly.type
_entity_poly.pdbx_seq_one_letter_code
_entity_poly.pdbx_strand_id
1 'polypeptide(L)'
;MSELKMSLGQAHELEIALRKAGFSNSDVSKMAENEMICQNFLAVLRGNAMVECVKHIIDCDAEPYIPEGWSIHPEDQIQSRVTGQFEFDPSKAGLFLTDKQKVSYEIGNDLKQALEG
;
A
#
# COMPACT_ATOMS: atom_id res chain seq x y z
N MET A 1 21.28 -21.23 -26.93
CA MET A 1 20.78 -21.25 -25.54
C MET A 1 20.68 -22.70 -25.11
N SER A 2 21.19 -23.07 -23.93
CA SER A 2 20.99 -24.43 -23.40
C SER A 2 19.51 -24.63 -23.08
N GLU A 3 18.95 -25.76 -23.48
CA GLU A 3 17.58 -26.14 -23.15
C GLU A 3 17.45 -26.32 -21.62
N LEU A 4 16.57 -25.57 -20.97
CA LEU A 4 16.28 -25.74 -19.54
C LEU A 4 15.45 -27.02 -19.37
N LYS A 5 16.02 -28.04 -18.71
CA LYS A 5 15.29 -29.24 -18.27
C LYS A 5 15.39 -29.37 -16.76
N MET A 6 14.25 -29.25 -16.09
CA MET A 6 14.12 -29.40 -14.65
C MET A 6 13.88 -30.87 -14.30
N SER A 7 14.66 -31.42 -13.38
CA SER A 7 14.42 -32.78 -12.87
C SER A 7 13.24 -32.82 -11.89
N LEU A 8 12.69 -34.01 -11.65
CA LEU A 8 11.63 -34.19 -10.65
C LEU A 8 12.07 -33.73 -9.25
N GLY A 9 13.33 -33.99 -8.87
CA GLY A 9 13.89 -33.55 -7.59
C GLY A 9 13.93 -32.02 -7.49
N GLN A 10 14.40 -31.34 -8.53
CA GLN A 10 14.43 -29.88 -8.58
C GLN A 10 13.02 -29.26 -8.53
N ALA A 11 12.06 -29.88 -9.23
CA ALA A 11 10.67 -29.43 -9.18
C ALA A 11 10.08 -29.55 -7.77
N HIS A 12 10.35 -30.65 -7.07
CA HIS A 12 9.87 -30.87 -5.71
C HIS A 12 10.54 -29.93 -4.69
N GLU A 13 11.84 -29.69 -4.80
CA GLU A 13 12.55 -28.73 -3.95
C GLU A 13 12.02 -27.31 -4.15
N LEU A 14 11.76 -26.91 -5.40
CA LEU A 14 11.17 -25.62 -5.74
C LEU A 14 9.75 -25.48 -5.16
N GLU A 15 8.92 -26.53 -5.27
CA GLU A 15 7.58 -26.57 -4.66
C GLU A 15 7.63 -26.32 -3.15
N ILE A 16 8.54 -27.00 -2.44
CA ILE A 16 8.72 -26.83 -0.99
C ILE A 16 9.14 -25.39 -0.66
N ALA A 17 10.09 -24.83 -1.41
CA ALA A 17 10.57 -23.47 -1.19
C ALA A 17 9.47 -22.42 -1.40
N LEU A 18 8.71 -22.53 -2.50
CA LEU A 18 7.59 -21.64 -2.81
C LEU A 18 6.49 -21.71 -1.74
N ARG A 19 6.15 -22.92 -1.28
CA ARG A 19 5.16 -23.09 -0.20
C ARG A 19 5.60 -22.41 1.09
N LYS A 20 6.87 -22.58 1.49
CA LYS A 20 7.44 -21.91 2.69
C LYS A 20 7.43 -20.39 2.56
N ALA A 21 7.57 -19.86 1.35
CA ALA A 21 7.48 -18.44 1.06
C ALA A 21 6.03 -17.92 0.96
N GLY A 22 5.01 -18.78 1.13
CA GLY A 22 3.61 -18.39 1.13
C GLY A 22 2.95 -18.26 -0.25
N PHE A 23 3.58 -18.78 -1.32
CA PHE A 23 3.00 -18.74 -2.66
C PHE A 23 1.73 -19.61 -2.74
N SER A 24 0.72 -19.10 -3.46
CA SER A 24 -0.43 -19.88 -3.90
C SER A 24 -0.19 -20.51 -5.27
N ASN A 25 -0.99 -21.52 -5.63
CA ASN A 25 -0.96 -22.08 -6.99
C ASN A 25 -1.25 -21.03 -8.06
N SER A 26 -2.09 -20.04 -7.75
CA SER A 26 -2.40 -18.95 -8.69
C SER A 26 -1.20 -18.04 -8.96
N ASP A 27 -0.29 -17.88 -7.99
CA ASP A 27 0.93 -17.11 -8.16
C ASP A 27 1.93 -17.86 -9.04
N VAL A 28 2.04 -19.18 -8.86
CA VAL A 28 2.88 -20.05 -9.69
C VAL A 28 2.40 -20.04 -11.15
N SER A 29 1.09 -20.14 -11.38
CA SER A 29 0.51 -20.03 -12.73
C SER A 29 0.82 -18.68 -13.37
N LYS A 30 0.66 -17.56 -12.65
CA LYS A 30 0.99 -16.22 -13.16
C LYS A 30 2.46 -16.11 -13.55
N MET A 31 3.38 -16.69 -12.77
CA MET A 31 4.80 -16.71 -13.13
C MET A 31 5.06 -17.51 -14.41
N ALA A 32 4.46 -18.70 -14.52
CA ALA A 32 4.66 -19.60 -15.66
C ALA A 32 4.12 -19.02 -16.98
N GLU A 33 3.03 -18.27 -16.93
CA GLU A 33 2.37 -17.67 -18.10
C GLU A 33 2.96 -16.30 -18.48
N ASN A 34 3.77 -15.68 -17.62
CA ASN A 34 4.29 -14.33 -17.83
C ASN A 34 5.82 -14.32 -17.85
N GLU A 35 6.39 -14.28 -19.06
CA GLU A 35 7.83 -14.24 -19.29
C GLU A 35 8.51 -13.05 -18.58
N MET A 36 7.88 -11.88 -18.56
CA MET A 36 8.44 -10.68 -17.94
C MET A 36 8.63 -10.86 -16.42
N ILE A 37 7.69 -11.55 -15.75
CA ILE A 37 7.84 -11.87 -14.33
C ILE A 37 9.04 -12.80 -14.12
N CYS A 38 9.19 -13.85 -14.94
CA CYS A 38 10.33 -14.75 -14.87
C CYS A 38 11.67 -14.04 -15.11
N GLN A 39 11.73 -13.11 -16.07
CA GLN A 39 12.93 -12.32 -16.34
C GLN A 39 13.30 -11.40 -15.16
N ASN A 40 12.31 -10.76 -14.53
CA ASN A 40 12.54 -9.93 -13.35
C ASN A 40 13.07 -10.75 -12.17
N PHE A 41 12.48 -11.92 -11.90
CA PHE A 41 13.01 -12.85 -10.91
C PHE A 41 14.45 -13.28 -11.21
N LEU A 42 14.76 -13.58 -12.47
CA LEU A 42 16.11 -13.93 -12.89
C LEU A 42 17.11 -12.79 -12.66
N ALA A 43 16.71 -11.55 -12.90
CA ALA A 43 17.53 -10.37 -12.63
C ALA A 43 17.84 -10.25 -11.13
N VAL A 44 16.84 -10.45 -10.27
CA VAL A 44 17.03 -10.47 -8.80
C VAL A 44 17.93 -11.63 -8.37
N LEU A 45 17.69 -12.84 -8.86
CA LEU A 45 18.50 -14.04 -8.53
C LEU A 45 19.96 -13.90 -8.93
N ARG A 46 20.26 -13.13 -9.99
CA ARG A 46 21.62 -12.84 -10.46
C ARG A 46 22.27 -11.64 -9.79
N GLY A 47 21.55 -10.94 -8.89
CA GLY A 47 22.03 -9.73 -8.23
C GLY A 47 22.04 -8.49 -9.11
N ASN A 48 21.34 -8.51 -10.25
CA ASN A 48 21.24 -7.38 -11.19
C ASN A 48 20.07 -6.45 -10.85
N ALA A 49 19.16 -6.86 -9.96
CA ALA A 49 18.00 -6.09 -9.54
C ALA A 49 17.67 -6.38 -8.07
N MET A 50 16.86 -5.51 -7.46
CA MET A 50 16.29 -5.67 -6.13
C MET A 50 14.76 -5.52 -6.17
N VAL A 51 14.07 -6.21 -5.26
CA VAL A 51 12.63 -6.04 -5.08
C VAL A 51 12.41 -4.95 -4.04
N GLU A 52 11.73 -3.87 -4.42
CA GLU A 52 11.29 -2.82 -3.51
C GLU A 52 9.78 -2.96 -3.26
N CYS A 53 9.35 -2.78 -2.01
CA CYS A 53 7.93 -2.71 -1.70
C CYS A 53 7.36 -1.42 -2.27
N VAL A 54 6.21 -1.52 -2.94
CA VAL A 54 5.47 -0.34 -3.41
C VAL A 54 5.07 0.49 -2.19
N LYS A 55 5.53 1.74 -2.16
CA LYS A 55 5.13 2.72 -1.16
C LYS A 55 3.93 3.50 -1.67
N HIS A 56 2.92 3.66 -0.83
CA HIS A 56 1.79 4.54 -1.10
C HIS A 56 2.02 5.85 -0.36
N ILE A 57 2.17 6.95 -1.09
CA ILE A 57 2.33 8.28 -0.51
C ILE A 57 1.04 9.07 -0.72
N ILE A 58 0.52 9.68 0.35
CA ILE A 58 -0.57 10.64 0.33
C ILE A 58 0.04 12.03 0.40
N ASP A 59 -0.25 12.87 -0.59
CA ASP A 59 0.07 14.30 -0.55
C ASP A 59 -1.03 15.02 0.23
N CYS A 60 -0.69 15.48 1.44
CA CYS A 60 -1.59 16.20 2.33
C CYS A 60 -1.70 17.70 2.01
N ASP A 61 -0.86 18.22 1.11
CA ASP A 61 -0.92 19.60 0.62
C ASP A 61 -1.66 19.71 -0.72
N ALA A 62 -2.01 18.58 -1.34
CA ALA A 62 -2.79 18.55 -2.56
C ALA A 62 -4.14 19.27 -2.36
N GLU A 63 -4.48 20.14 -3.31
CA GLU A 63 -5.80 20.78 -3.32
C GLU A 63 -6.88 19.70 -3.46
N PRO A 64 -7.89 19.67 -2.58
CA PRO A 64 -8.98 18.72 -2.71
C PRO A 64 -9.79 19.02 -3.98
N TYR A 65 -10.44 17.99 -4.53
CA TYR A 65 -11.36 18.18 -5.63
C TYR A 65 -12.54 19.07 -5.21
N ILE A 66 -12.80 20.14 -5.96
CA ILE A 66 -13.89 21.09 -5.74
C ILE A 66 -14.94 20.90 -6.85
N PRO A 67 -16.13 20.33 -6.55
CA PRO A 67 -17.21 20.24 -7.52
C PRO A 67 -17.67 21.62 -8.01
N GLU A 68 -18.33 21.65 -9.17
CA GLU A 68 -18.87 22.90 -9.73
C GLU A 68 -19.83 23.60 -8.76
N GLY A 69 -19.61 24.90 -8.55
CA GLY A 69 -20.41 25.73 -7.64
C GLY A 69 -20.03 25.63 -6.16
N TRP A 70 -18.99 24.87 -5.81
CA TRP A 70 -18.49 24.76 -4.44
C TRP A 70 -17.27 25.66 -4.25
N SER A 71 -17.05 26.10 -3.01
CA SER A 71 -15.86 26.84 -2.61
C SER A 71 -15.33 26.29 -1.29
N ILE A 72 -14.01 26.40 -1.11
CA ILE A 72 -13.35 26.05 0.14
C ILE A 72 -12.96 27.35 0.83
N HIS A 73 -13.47 27.52 2.03
CA HIS A 73 -13.21 28.65 2.89
C HIS A 73 -11.96 28.36 3.73
N PRO A 74 -10.85 29.12 3.57
CA PRO A 74 -9.64 28.89 4.36
C PRO A 74 -9.89 28.93 5.87
N GLU A 75 -10.82 29.76 6.33
CA GLU A 75 -11.27 29.86 7.73
C GLU A 75 -11.97 28.61 8.26
N ASP A 76 -12.54 27.79 7.38
CA ASP A 76 -13.21 26.54 7.76
C ASP A 76 -12.23 25.39 7.95
N GLN A 77 -11.01 25.49 7.42
CA GLN A 77 -10.00 24.44 7.55
C GLN A 77 -9.32 24.45 8.93
N ILE A 78 -9.11 23.25 9.47
CA ILE A 78 -8.38 23.05 10.72
C ILE A 78 -6.91 23.45 10.50
N GLN A 79 -6.40 24.37 11.33
CA GLN A 79 -5.01 24.85 11.23
C GLN A 79 -3.98 23.77 11.59
N SER A 80 -4.33 22.87 12.51
CA SER A 80 -3.51 21.74 12.94
C SER A 80 -3.54 20.55 11.96
N ARG A 81 -4.06 20.73 10.74
CA ARG A 81 -4.08 19.65 9.74
C ARG A 81 -2.67 19.15 9.41
N VAL A 82 -2.58 17.88 9.06
CA VAL A 82 -1.34 17.29 8.54
C VAL A 82 -1.02 17.94 7.19
N THR A 83 0.25 18.28 6.99
CA THR A 83 0.80 18.88 5.76
C THR A 83 1.98 18.05 5.27
N GLY A 84 2.38 18.24 4.01
CA GLY A 84 3.44 17.50 3.36
C GLY A 84 3.02 16.10 2.89
N GLN A 85 3.95 15.15 2.95
CA GLN A 85 3.74 13.78 2.46
C GLN A 85 3.59 12.79 3.61
N PHE A 86 2.57 11.93 3.51
CA PHE A 86 2.32 10.85 4.43
C PHE A 86 2.51 9.50 3.73
N GLU A 87 3.50 8.70 4.17
CA GLU A 87 3.65 7.31 3.72
C GLU A 87 2.54 6.47 4.37
N PHE A 88 1.56 6.07 3.57
CA PHE A 88 0.41 5.30 4.01
C PHE A 88 0.80 3.86 4.31
N ASP A 89 0.69 3.50 5.58
CA ASP A 89 0.85 2.15 6.09
C ASP A 89 -0.46 1.73 6.78
N PRO A 90 -1.25 0.80 6.23
CA PRO A 90 -2.54 0.41 6.81
C PRO A 90 -2.41 -0.23 8.20
N SER A 91 -1.23 -0.72 8.59
CA SER A 91 -0.99 -1.23 9.94
C SER A 91 -0.83 -0.12 10.98
N LYS A 92 -0.55 1.12 10.53
CA LYS A 92 -0.33 2.30 11.36
C LYS A 92 -1.41 3.37 11.18
N ALA A 93 -2.11 3.36 10.04
CA ALA A 93 -3.19 4.28 9.73
C ALA A 93 -4.53 3.72 10.24
N GLY A 94 -5.06 4.33 11.29
CA GLY A 94 -6.38 4.04 11.83
C GLY A 94 -7.30 5.26 11.78
N LEU A 95 -8.60 5.03 11.87
CA LEU A 95 -9.55 6.13 12.04
C LEU A 95 -9.31 6.79 13.40
N PHE A 96 -8.95 8.07 13.39
CA PHE A 96 -8.89 8.85 14.61
C PHE A 96 -10.30 9.06 15.15
N LEU A 97 -10.49 8.76 16.44
CA LEU A 97 -11.72 9.02 17.18
C LEU A 97 -11.40 9.78 18.46
N THR A 98 -12.10 10.89 18.70
CA THR A 98 -12.05 11.58 20.00
C THR A 98 -12.55 10.64 21.11
N ASP A 99 -12.21 10.93 22.37
CA ASP A 99 -12.72 10.13 23.49
C ASP A 99 -14.26 10.16 23.59
N LYS A 100 -14.88 11.26 23.16
CA LYS A 100 -16.34 11.36 23.04
C LYS A 100 -16.87 10.48 21.92
N GLN A 101 -16.22 10.43 20.74
CA GLN A 101 -16.63 9.55 19.64
C GLN A 101 -16.51 8.05 19.94
N LYS A 102 -15.68 7.65 20.91
CA LYS A 102 -15.59 6.26 21.36
C LYS A 102 -16.83 5.80 22.13
N VAL A 103 -17.62 6.73 22.67
CA VAL A 103 -18.78 6.43 23.54
C VAL A 103 -20.09 7.03 22.99
N SER A 104 -20.00 8.06 22.14
CA SER A 104 -21.14 8.83 21.60
C SER A 104 -20.77 9.46 20.25
N TYR A 105 -21.44 10.56 19.85
CA TYR A 105 -21.21 11.29 18.61
C TYR A 105 -20.93 12.78 18.85
N GLU A 106 -20.27 13.42 17.89
CA GLU A 106 -20.03 14.86 17.83
C GLU A 106 -21.13 15.53 17.00
N ILE A 107 -21.52 16.76 17.36
CA ILE A 107 -22.56 17.51 16.63
C ILE A 107 -21.95 18.82 16.11
N GLY A 108 -22.26 19.17 14.86
CA GLY A 108 -21.83 20.45 14.28
C GLY A 108 -20.31 20.62 14.30
N ASN A 109 -19.83 21.66 14.97
CA ASN A 109 -18.41 22.04 14.99
C ASN A 109 -17.65 21.51 16.22
N ASP A 110 -18.26 20.65 17.04
CA ASP A 110 -17.64 20.10 18.26
C ASP A 110 -16.28 19.44 17.96
N LEU A 111 -16.22 18.64 16.89
CA LEU A 111 -14.98 17.94 16.50
C LEU A 111 -13.88 18.92 16.07
N LYS A 112 -14.22 19.97 15.31
CA LYS A 112 -13.27 21.00 14.89
C LYS A 112 -12.66 21.69 16.11
N GLN A 113 -13.49 22.12 17.05
CA GLN A 113 -13.03 22.78 18.28
C GLN A 113 -12.13 21.87 19.13
N ALA A 114 -12.45 20.58 19.22
CA ALA A 114 -11.64 19.60 19.94
C ALA A 114 -10.26 19.34 19.30
N LEU A 115 -10.12 19.56 17.99
CA LEU A 115 -8.87 19.37 17.24
C LEU A 115 -8.05 20.67 17.09
N GLU A 116 -8.66 21.83 17.31
CA GLU A 116 -8.03 23.15 17.31
C GLU A 116 -7.52 23.60 18.69
N GLY A 117 -7.98 22.94 19.77
CA GLY A 117 -7.51 23.15 21.15
C GLY A 117 -6.25 22.38 21.51
#